data_AF-A0A949MGW1-F1
#
_entry.id   AF-A0A949MGW1-F1
#
_cell.length_a   1.000
_cell.length_b   1.000
_cell.length_c   1.000
_cell.angle_alpha   90.00
_cell.angle_beta   90.00
_cell.angle_gamma   90.00
#
_symmetry.space_group_name_H-M   'P 1'
#
loop_
_entity.id
_entity.type
_entity.pdbx_description
1 polymer ?
#
loop_
_entity_poly.entity_id
_entity_poly.type
_entity_poly.pdbx_seq_one_letter_code
_entity_poly.pdbx_strand_id
1 'polypeptide(L)' 'MTRPHVFFVHGMWCAPRVWASWQSRFEQAGYDCTALTLPGHEAGAADGQLERKGLGDYVSTVVAAAAQAVRPV' A
#
# COMPACT_ATOMS: atom_id res chain seq x y z
N MET A 1 19.64 11.45 -10.09
CA MET A 1 18.89 10.18 -10.20
C MET A 1 17.71 10.27 -9.25
N THR A 2 16.49 10.02 -9.72
CA THR A 2 15.29 9.91 -8.86
C THR A 2 15.35 8.63 -8.07
N ARG A 3 14.97 8.68 -6.78
CA ARG A 3 14.91 7.47 -5.94
C ARG A 3 13.71 6.61 -6.33
N PRO A 4 13.76 5.28 -6.11
CA PRO A 4 12.59 4.43 -6.28
C PRO A 4 11.47 4.84 -5.34
N HIS A 5 10.23 4.74 -5.81
CA HIS A 5 9.05 4.86 -4.97
C HIS A 5 8.93 3.66 -4.04
N VAL A 6 8.62 3.90 -2.77
CA VAL A 6 8.50 2.84 -1.76
C VAL A 6 7.03 2.59 -1.45
N PHE A 7 6.55 1.38 -1.76
CA PHE A 7 5.20 0.95 -1.43
C PHE A 7 5.22 0.06 -0.19
N PHE A 8 4.49 0.48 0.86
CA PHE A 8 4.29 -0.32 2.06
C PHE A 8 2.97 -1.10 1.97
N VAL A 9 3.08 -2.42 2.02
CA VAL A 9 1.94 -3.36 2.01
C VAL A 9 1.78 -3.93 3.40
N HIS A 10 0.61 -3.78 4.03
CA HIS A 10 0.36 -4.32 5.37
C HIS A 10 -0.05 -5.79 5.34
N GLY A 11 0.08 -6.47 6.48
CA GLY A 11 -0.38 -7.85 6.69
C GLY A 11 -1.83 -7.94 7.18
N MET A 12 -2.19 -9.14 7.64
CA MET A 12 -3.52 -9.46 8.16
C MET A 12 -3.87 -8.66 9.42
N TRP A 13 -5.12 -8.20 9.52
CA TRP A 13 -5.67 -7.38 10.62
C TRP A 13 -4.97 -6.02 10.84
N CYS A 14 -4.27 -5.53 9.82
CA CYS A 14 -3.60 -4.24 9.84
C CYS A 14 -4.27 -3.25 8.89
N ALA A 15 -3.85 -1.99 8.97
CA ALA A 15 -4.17 -0.96 7.99
C ALA A 15 -2.89 -0.17 7.69
N PRO A 16 -2.86 0.75 6.70
CA PRO A 16 -1.66 1.49 6.30
C PRO A 16 -0.89 2.12 7.47
N ARG A 17 -1.63 2.59 8.50
CA ARG A 17 -1.07 3.26 9.70
C ARG A 17 0.03 2.50 10.42
N VAL A 18 0.10 1.16 10.30
CA VAL A 18 1.18 0.37 10.94
C VAL A 18 2.57 0.74 10.42
N TRP A 19 2.63 1.35 9.23
CA TRP A 19 3.86 1.80 8.60
C TRP A 19 4.23 3.25 8.90
N ALA A 20 3.44 4.01 9.66
CA ALA A 20 3.62 5.46 9.81
C ALA A 20 5.06 5.88 10.18
N SER A 21 5.68 5.21 11.16
CA SER A 21 7.06 5.51 11.57
C SER A 21 8.10 5.17 10.49
N TRP A 22 7.88 4.08 9.74
CA TRP A 22 8.75 3.68 8.64
C TRP A 22 8.59 4.59 7.44
N GLN A 23 7.35 4.90 7.05
CA GLN A 23 7.06 5.86 6.00
C GLN A 23 7.73 7.20 6.28
N SER A 24 7.56 7.76 7.48
CA SER A 24 8.22 9.01 7.87
C SER A 24 9.74 8.92 7.77
N ARG A 25 10.34 7.80 8.19
CA ARG A 25 11.79 7.58 8.07
C ARG A 25 12.27 7.59 6.63
N PHE A 26 11.55 6.94 5.71
CA PHE A 26 11.92 6.88 4.30
C PHE A 26 11.68 8.21 3.58
N GLU A 27 10.59 8.91 3.90
CA GLU A 27 10.32 10.26 3.41
C GLU A 27 11.42 11.25 3.86
N GLN A 28 11.85 11.20 5.12
CA GLN A 28 12.99 11.98 5.62
C GLN A 28 14.30 11.63 4.91
N ALA A 29 14.47 10.38 4.51
CA ALA A 29 15.59 9.96 3.69
C ALA A 29 15.46 10.42 2.23
N GLY A 30 14.32 10.99 1.82
CA GLY A 30 14.02 11.57 0.51
C GLY A 30 13.51 10.57 -0.52
N TYR A 31 12.76 9.55 -0.08
CA TYR A 31 12.00 8.65 -0.94
C TYR A 31 10.54 9.10 -1.02
N ASP A 32 9.94 9.03 -2.21
CA ASP A 32 8.48 9.07 -2.33
C ASP A 32 7.89 7.75 -1.80
N CYS A 33 6.85 7.84 -0.98
CA CYS A 33 6.31 6.71 -0.25
C CYS A 33 4.79 6.62 -0.39
N THR A 34 4.25 5.40 -0.33
CA THR A 34 2.81 5.16 -0.22
C THR A 34 2.56 3.92 0.64
N ALA A 35 1.79 4.07 1.71
CA ALA A 35 1.23 2.94 2.44
C ALA A 35 -0.16 2.61 1.89
N LEU A 36 -0.32 1.40 1.33
CA LEU A 36 -1.52 1.01 0.58
C LEU A 36 -2.61 0.49 1.53
N THR A 37 -3.86 0.91 1.29
CA THR A 37 -5.04 0.27 1.88
C THR A 37 -5.44 -0.90 0.99
N LEU A 38 -5.37 -2.13 1.52
CA LEU A 38 -5.84 -3.30 0.78
C LEU A 38 -7.38 -3.40 0.79
N PRO A 39 -7.99 -4.00 -0.24
CA PRO A 39 -9.44 -4.18 -0.31
C PRO A 39 -10.02 -4.80 0.97
N GLY A 40 -11.10 -4.22 1.47
CA GLY A 40 -11.77 -4.65 2.69
C GLY A 40 -11.12 -4.16 3.99
N HIS A 41 -10.11 -3.29 3.90
CA HIS A 41 -9.44 -2.65 5.04
C HIS A 41 -9.65 -1.13 5.05
N GLU A 42 -10.59 -0.64 4.24
CA GLU A 42 -11.05 0.74 4.27
C GLU A 42 -11.83 1.03 5.56
N ALA A 43 -11.86 2.31 5.96
CA ALA A 43 -12.68 2.72 7.10
C ALA A 43 -14.17 2.45 6.79
N GLY A 44 -14.83 1.67 7.66
CA GLY A 44 -16.23 1.30 7.48
C GLY A 44 -16.47 0.16 6.49
N ALA A 45 -15.42 -0.58 6.09
CA ALA A 45 -15.59 -1.79 5.32
C ALA A 45 -16.46 -2.82 6.09
N ALA A 46 -17.42 -3.41 5.39
CA ALA A 46 -18.33 -4.42 5.95
C ALA A 46 -17.91 -5.82 5.53
N ASP A 47 -18.18 -6.83 6.38
CA ASP A 47 -17.78 -8.22 6.15
C ASP A 47 -18.28 -8.78 4.80
N GLY A 48 -19.47 -8.38 4.34
CA GLY A 48 -20.02 -8.77 3.04
C GLY A 48 -19.24 -8.27 1.82
N GLN A 49 -18.27 -7.35 2.01
CA GLN A 49 -17.32 -6.95 0.97
C GLN A 49 -16.13 -7.91 0.88
N LEU A 50 -15.81 -8.65 1.95
CA LEU A 50 -14.72 -9.63 1.99
C LEU A 50 -15.11 -10.96 1.35
N GLU A 51 -16.39 -11.32 1.36
CA GLU A 51 -16.89 -12.60 0.78
C GLU A 51 -16.51 -12.80 -0.69
N ARG A 52 -16.28 -11.71 -1.43
CA ARG A 52 -15.92 -11.73 -2.86
C ARG A 52 -14.46 -11.35 -3.11
N LYS A 53 -13.62 -11.33 -2.08
CA LYS A 53 -12.22 -10.91 -2.17
C LYS A 53 -11.28 -12.07 -1.92
N GLY A 54 -10.27 -12.18 -2.77
CA GLY A 54 -9.17 -13.12 -2.62
C GLY A 54 -7.81 -12.43 -2.67
N LEU A 55 -6.75 -13.22 -2.50
CA LEU A 55 -5.38 -12.72 -2.58
C LEU A 55 -5.07 -12.04 -3.94
N GLY A 56 -5.71 -12.51 -5.02
CA GLY A 56 -5.58 -11.89 -6.34
C GLY A 56 -6.06 -10.44 -6.40
N ASP A 57 -7.12 -10.10 -5.66
CA ASP A 57 -7.57 -8.70 -5.54
C ASP A 57 -6.51 -7.84 -4.85
N TYR A 58 -5.86 -8.37 -3.82
CA TYR A 58 -4.81 -7.63 -3.09
C TYR A 58 -3.60 -7.38 -3.97
N VAL A 59 -3.14 -8.40 -4.71
CA VAL A 59 -2.05 -8.26 -5.69
C VAL A 59 -2.42 -7.23 -6.75
N SER A 60 -3.65 -7.27 -7.25
CA SER A 60 -4.12 -6.33 -8.27
C SER A 60 -4.07 -4.88 -7.78
N THR A 61 -4.45 -4.62 -6.53
CA THR A 61 -4.33 -3.29 -5.91
C THR A 61 -2.87 -2.82 -5.85
N VAL A 62 -1.94 -3.69 -5.44
CA VAL A 62 -0.50 -3.33 -5.36
C VAL A 62 0.07 -3.06 -6.74
N VAL A 63 -0.24 -3.90 -7.73
CA VAL A 63 0.24 -3.73 -9.11
C VAL A 63 -0.31 -2.45 -9.72
N ALA A 64 -1.60 -2.16 -9.53
CA ALA A 64 -2.22 -0.92 -10.03
C ALA A 64 -1.56 0.33 -9.45
N ALA A 65 -1.22 0.32 -8.15
CA ALA A 65 -0.50 1.43 -7.52
C ALA A 65 0.93 1.55 -8.07
N ALA A 66 1.66 0.45 -8.20
CA ALA A 66 3.02 0.45 -8.71
C ALA A 66 3.11 0.92 -10.17
N ALA A 67 2.11 0.60 -11.00
CA ALA A 67 2.04 1.04 -12.39
C ALA A 67 1.92 2.56 -12.56
N GLN A 68 1.49 3.29 -11.53
CA GLN A 68 1.39 4.75 -11.53
C GLN A 68 2.67 5.45 -11.08
N ALA A 69 3.62 4.73 -10.48
CA ALA A 69 4.87 5.33 -10.00
C ALA A 69 5.88 5.53 -11.14
N VAL A 70 6.68 6.59 -10.99
CA VAL A 70 7.82 6.83 -11.88
C VAL A 70 8.88 5.76 -11.60
N ARG A 71 9.23 4.99 -12.64
CA ARG A 71 10.31 4.01 -12.55
C ARG A 71 11.65 4.74 -12.62
N PRO A 72 12.57 4.55 -11.65
CA PRO A 72 13.93 5.07 -11.77
C PRO A 72 14.63 4.43 -12.98
N VAL A 73 15.39 5.25 -13.70
CA VAL A 73 16.27 4.84 -14.81
C VAL A 73 17.73 4.81 -14.36
#